data_AF-A0A5B1CFE9-F1
#
_entry.id   AF-A0A5B1CFE9-F1
#
_cell.length_a   1.000
_cell.length_b   1.000
_cell.length_c   1.000
_cell.angle_alpha   90.00
_cell.angle_beta   90.00
_cell.angle_gamma   90.00
#
_symmetry.space_group_name_H-M   'P 1'
#
loop_
_entity.id
_entity.type
_entity.pdbx_description
1 polymer ?
#
loop_
_entity_poly.entity_id
_entity_poly.type
_entity_poly.pdbx_seq_one_letter_code
_entity_poly.pdbx_strand_id
1 'polypeptide(L)'
;MSNTSQAAMKCGGCGKTVKFPAEKIGKTAKCPGCQAPIKLVDQRIREGELVASKQKPPPVPVARQIPEAAMIRTGHETASTASVPAVASSDSRLAKFISDGQPPKTIGKLLNRVEGICSESESPQYIAVQHLPSVMSPDAIVLTDRRVIIFRSKALGRMNMVDVQWMDVSNIHVKEGVVGASLTVTGLNGHVETIDHLPKPQARSVYRVGQEREEQMREFRRSRKMEEDRNAASQVNVNTSVAAPVASAPDPMERLSKLKTMLDSGLIEQADFDARKAEILSEI
;
A
#
# COMPACT_ATOMS: atom_id res chain seq x y z
N MET A 1 9.98 10.58 -32.77
CA MET A 1 8.86 9.71 -33.17
C MET A 1 8.15 9.25 -31.91
N SER A 2 7.03 9.89 -31.58
CA SER A 2 6.28 9.65 -30.33
C SER A 2 5.56 8.30 -30.42
N ASN A 3 5.94 7.35 -29.57
CA ASN A 3 5.34 6.01 -29.54
C ASN A 3 4.06 6.07 -28.70
N THR A 4 2.92 6.42 -29.31
CA THR A 4 1.62 6.48 -28.63
C THR A 4 1.14 5.08 -28.27
N SER A 5 0.96 4.81 -26.98
CA SER A 5 0.45 3.52 -26.48
C SER A 5 -0.97 3.24 -27.00
N GLN A 6 -1.18 2.05 -27.58
CA GLN A 6 -2.48 1.60 -28.08
C GLN A 6 -3.14 0.63 -27.09
N ALA A 7 -4.44 0.77 -26.88
CA ALA A 7 -5.30 -0.13 -26.13
C ALA A 7 -6.31 -0.82 -27.07
N ALA A 8 -6.90 -1.94 -26.62
CA ALA A 8 -7.92 -2.66 -27.37
C ALA A 8 -9.04 -3.18 -26.46
N MET A 9 -10.26 -3.24 -26.99
CA MET A 9 -11.41 -3.84 -26.32
C MET A 9 -12.32 -4.57 -27.30
N LYS A 10 -13.09 -5.56 -26.85
CA LYS A 10 -14.20 -6.12 -27.63
C LYS A 10 -15.47 -5.29 -27.43
N CYS A 11 -16.15 -4.97 -28.53
CA CYS A 11 -17.48 -4.35 -28.48
C CYS A 11 -18.51 -5.32 -27.87
N GLY A 12 -19.27 -4.88 -26.87
CA GLY A 12 -20.32 -5.71 -26.26
C GLY A 12 -21.52 -5.99 -27.18
N GLY A 13 -21.74 -5.17 -28.22
CA GLY A 13 -22.85 -5.35 -29.16
C GLY A 13 -22.56 -6.32 -30.31
N CYS A 14 -21.35 -6.27 -30.89
CA CYS A 14 -21.01 -7.09 -32.07
C CYS A 14 -19.75 -7.95 -31.91
N GLY A 15 -19.10 -7.94 -30.75
CA GLY A 15 -17.89 -8.73 -30.48
C GLY A 15 -16.62 -8.26 -31.18
N LYS A 16 -16.69 -7.29 -32.11
CA LYS A 16 -15.54 -6.80 -32.87
C LYS A 16 -14.51 -6.12 -31.95
N THR A 17 -13.23 -6.41 -32.17
CA THR A 17 -12.12 -5.76 -31.47
C THR A 17 -11.93 -4.34 -31.98
N VAL A 18 -11.97 -3.37 -31.08
CA VAL A 18 -11.76 -1.95 -31.32
C VAL A 18 -10.42 -1.55 -30.72
N LYS A 19 -9.51 -1.04 -31.55
CA LYS A 19 -8.21 -0.49 -31.12
C LYS A 19 -8.30 1.03 -31.04
N PHE A 20 -7.70 1.63 -30.01
CA PHE A 20 -7.75 3.07 -29.78
C PHE A 20 -6.51 3.54 -28.97
N PRO A 21 -6.13 4.82 -29.07
CA PRO A 21 -5.05 5.37 -28.24
C PRO A 21 -5.41 5.31 -26.74
N ALA A 22 -4.45 4.99 -25.87
CA ALA A 22 -4.70 4.88 -24.43
C ALA A 22 -5.26 6.17 -23.81
N GLU A 23 -4.91 7.33 -24.36
CA GLU A 23 -5.44 8.66 -23.97
C GLU A 23 -6.96 8.82 -24.14
N LYS A 24 -7.60 7.92 -24.89
CA LYS A 24 -9.05 7.95 -25.15
C LYS A 24 -9.84 7.01 -24.21
N ILE A 25 -9.18 6.32 -23.27
CA ILE A 25 -9.85 5.54 -22.23
C ILE A 25 -10.80 6.47 -21.43
N GLY A 26 -12.03 6.01 -21.20
CA GLY A 26 -13.11 6.74 -20.54
C GLY A 26 -14.04 7.52 -21.48
N LYS A 27 -13.64 7.78 -22.73
CA LYS A 27 -14.47 8.50 -23.72
C LYS A 27 -15.44 7.57 -24.44
N THR A 28 -16.54 8.14 -24.95
CA THR A 28 -17.52 7.41 -25.77
C THR A 28 -17.17 7.54 -27.25
N ALA A 29 -17.22 6.44 -27.99
CA ALA A 29 -17.00 6.40 -29.45
C ALA A 29 -18.03 5.48 -30.11
N LYS A 30 -18.18 5.55 -31.44
CA LYS A 30 -19.01 4.59 -32.19
C LYS A 30 -18.18 3.35 -32.56
N CYS A 31 -18.76 2.17 -32.39
CA CYS A 31 -18.10 0.94 -32.79
C CYS A 31 -17.95 0.85 -34.33
N PRO A 32 -16.78 0.50 -34.89
CA PRO A 32 -16.58 0.31 -36.32
C PRO A 32 -17.21 -0.99 -36.88
N GLY A 33 -17.89 -1.78 -36.05
CA GLY A 33 -18.64 -2.98 -36.45
C GLY A 33 -20.14 -2.68 -36.57
N CYS A 34 -20.76 -2.31 -35.45
CA CYS A 34 -22.21 -2.12 -35.38
C CYS A 34 -22.67 -0.67 -35.19
N GLN A 35 -21.74 0.31 -35.23
CA GLN A 35 -22.01 1.74 -35.00
C GLN A 35 -22.62 2.12 -33.64
N ALA A 36 -22.86 1.14 -32.77
CA ALA A 36 -23.36 1.38 -31.42
C ALA A 36 -22.38 2.25 -30.61
N PRO A 37 -22.90 3.14 -29.74
CA PRO A 37 -22.06 3.90 -28.82
C PRO A 37 -21.40 2.95 -27.80
N ILE A 38 -20.08 3.03 -27.70
CA ILE A 38 -19.27 2.24 -26.78
C ILE A 38 -18.41 3.17 -25.91
N LYS A 39 -18.36 2.90 -24.62
CA LYS A 39 -17.40 3.56 -23.70
C LYS A 39 -16.06 2.84 -23.80
N LEU A 40 -15.02 3.57 -24.20
CA LEU A 40 -13.67 3.03 -24.37
C LEU A 40 -13.10 2.68 -22.99
N VAL A 41 -12.85 1.40 -22.75
CA VAL A 41 -12.28 0.90 -21.49
C VAL A 41 -11.17 -0.09 -21.80
N ASP A 42 -10.13 -0.12 -20.98
CA ASP A 42 -9.11 -1.16 -21.06
C ASP A 42 -9.68 -2.45 -20.45
N GLN A 43 -9.81 -3.51 -21.26
CA GLN A 43 -10.36 -4.79 -20.81
C GLN A 43 -9.49 -5.51 -19.78
N ARG A 44 -8.26 -5.05 -19.52
CA ARG A 44 -7.41 -5.58 -18.45
C ARG A 44 -7.93 -5.32 -17.03
N ILE A 45 -8.95 -4.48 -16.85
CA ILE A 45 -9.42 -4.02 -15.52
C ILE A 45 -10.67 -4.79 -15.03
N ARG A 46 -11.41 -5.51 -15.88
CA ARG A 46 -12.78 -5.96 -15.56
C ARG A 46 -12.96 -7.31 -14.85
N GLU A 47 -11.93 -8.12 -14.67
CA GLU A 47 -12.11 -9.47 -14.08
C GLU A 47 -12.06 -9.50 -12.53
N GLY A 48 -11.91 -8.36 -11.85
CA GLY A 48 -11.65 -8.30 -10.41
C GLY A 48 -12.85 -8.10 -9.48
N GLU A 49 -14.07 -7.92 -9.98
CA GLU A 49 -15.20 -7.47 -9.16
C GLU A 49 -16.40 -8.40 -9.30
N LEU A 50 -16.40 -9.53 -8.57
CA LEU A 50 -17.60 -10.31 -8.17
C LEU A 50 -17.23 -11.59 -7.40
N VAL A 51 -16.60 -11.52 -6.23
CA VAL A 51 -16.82 -12.55 -5.18
C VAL A 51 -16.65 -11.91 -3.79
N ALA A 52 -17.76 -11.52 -3.17
CA ALA A 52 -17.83 -11.18 -1.75
C ALA A 52 -18.85 -12.10 -1.07
N SER A 53 -18.40 -13.09 -0.27
CA SER A 53 -19.05 -13.44 1.00
C SER A 53 -18.35 -14.56 1.78
N LYS A 54 -18.13 -14.25 3.07
CA LYS A 54 -18.18 -15.10 4.26
C LYS A 54 -17.07 -16.12 4.49
N GLN A 55 -16.12 -15.75 5.37
CA GLN A 55 -15.50 -16.70 6.28
C GLN A 55 -15.52 -16.18 7.74
N LYS A 56 -15.85 -17.13 8.63
CA LYS A 56 -16.02 -17.05 10.08
C LYS A 56 -14.65 -16.86 10.78
N PRO A 57 -14.56 -16.15 11.92
CA PRO A 57 -13.27 -15.92 12.57
C PRO A 57 -12.67 -17.22 13.15
N PRO A 58 -11.33 -17.37 13.15
CA PRO A 58 -10.64 -18.55 13.67
C PRO A 58 -10.60 -18.54 15.21
N PRO A 59 -10.48 -19.72 15.86
CA PRO A 59 -10.42 -19.83 17.31
C PRO A 59 -9.03 -19.50 17.87
N VAL A 60 -9.02 -18.92 19.07
CA VAL A 60 -7.86 -18.54 19.89
C VAL A 60 -7.08 -19.79 20.34
N PRO A 61 -5.73 -19.78 20.40
CA PRO A 61 -4.96 -20.93 20.86
C PRO A 61 -4.90 -21.00 22.39
N VAL A 62 -5.22 -22.18 22.95
CA VAL A 62 -5.01 -22.53 24.35
C VAL A 62 -3.62 -23.15 24.51
N ALA A 63 -2.84 -22.58 25.42
CA ALA A 63 -1.53 -23.08 25.84
C ALA A 63 -1.62 -24.48 26.44
N ARG A 64 -0.67 -25.36 26.11
CA ARG A 64 -0.46 -26.62 26.84
C ARG A 64 0.97 -26.74 27.32
N GLN A 65 1.04 -27.14 28.58
CA GLN A 65 2.17 -27.28 29.46
C GLN A 65 3.03 -28.50 29.12
N ILE A 66 4.31 -28.38 29.46
CA ILE A 66 5.36 -29.41 29.44
C ILE A 66 5.14 -30.39 30.61
N PRO A 67 5.54 -31.66 30.48
CA PRO A 67 6.05 -32.40 31.63
C PRO A 67 7.48 -32.92 31.42
N GLU A 68 8.15 -33.00 32.56
CA GLU A 68 9.58 -33.26 32.78
C GLU A 68 9.89 -34.76 32.96
N ALA A 69 11.17 -35.08 32.70
CA ALA A 69 11.99 -36.18 33.23
C ALA A 69 11.90 -37.59 32.61
N ALA A 70 13.05 -38.07 32.09
CA ALA A 70 13.82 -39.16 32.73
C ALA A 70 15.21 -39.36 32.05
N MET A 71 16.21 -39.61 32.89
CA MET A 71 17.64 -39.83 32.60
C MET A 71 17.95 -41.27 32.15
N ILE A 72 18.94 -41.49 31.26
CA ILE A 72 19.92 -42.63 31.28
C ILE A 72 21.27 -42.18 30.67
N ARG A 73 22.35 -42.77 31.17
CA ARG A 73 23.78 -42.38 31.13
C ARG A 73 24.60 -42.88 29.91
N THR A 74 25.71 -42.17 29.71
CA THR A 74 27.10 -42.57 29.30
C THR A 74 27.40 -43.06 27.88
N GLY A 75 28.33 -42.34 27.24
CA GLY A 75 29.20 -42.79 26.14
C GLY A 75 30.22 -41.70 25.80
N HIS A 76 31.50 -41.96 26.07
CA HIS A 76 32.67 -41.09 25.87
C HIS A 76 33.21 -41.33 24.45
N GLU A 77 33.49 -40.28 23.66
CA GLU A 77 34.51 -40.38 22.61
C GLU A 77 35.10 -39.02 22.24
N THR A 78 36.42 -38.99 22.22
CA THR A 78 37.33 -37.85 22.07
C THR A 78 37.73 -37.63 20.62
N ALA A 79 37.69 -36.39 20.13
CA ALA A 79 38.58 -35.87 19.08
C ALA A 79 38.41 -34.34 19.04
N SER A 80 39.35 -33.56 19.57
CA SER A 80 40.60 -33.11 18.95
C SER A 80 40.39 -32.04 17.87
N THR A 81 40.93 -30.87 18.20
CA THR A 81 40.97 -29.60 17.49
C THR A 81 41.75 -29.68 16.18
N ALA A 82 41.20 -29.11 15.11
CA ALA A 82 41.98 -28.49 14.05
C ALA A 82 41.17 -27.38 13.37
N SER A 83 41.54 -26.15 13.69
CA SER A 83 41.11 -24.90 13.06
C SER A 83 41.68 -24.79 11.65
N VAL A 84 40.84 -24.40 10.69
CA VAL A 84 41.21 -24.10 9.29
C VAL A 84 40.62 -22.71 8.96
N PRO A 85 41.34 -21.82 8.26
CA PRO A 85 41.19 -20.37 8.42
C PRO A 85 39.95 -19.78 7.74
N ALA A 86 39.48 -18.69 8.35
CA ALA A 86 38.33 -17.90 7.92
C ALA A 86 38.54 -17.25 6.54
N VAL A 87 37.81 -17.74 5.55
CA VAL A 87 37.34 -16.95 4.41
C VAL A 87 35.83 -16.79 4.57
N ALA A 88 35.43 -16.07 5.61
CA ALA A 88 34.02 -15.90 5.98
C ALA A 88 33.68 -14.41 6.04
N SER A 89 33.30 -13.84 4.91
CA SER A 89 32.72 -12.49 4.88
C SER A 89 31.66 -12.33 3.78
N SER A 90 31.73 -13.11 2.70
CA SER A 90 30.75 -13.05 1.59
C SER A 90 29.56 -14.02 1.76
N ASP A 91 29.72 -15.14 2.48
CA ASP A 91 28.72 -16.20 2.52
C ASP A 91 27.55 -15.94 3.50
N SER A 92 27.77 -15.22 4.60
CA SER A 92 26.71 -14.96 5.58
C SER A 92 25.59 -14.06 5.04
N ARG A 93 25.94 -13.09 4.19
CA ARG A 93 24.98 -12.20 3.54
C ARG A 93 24.21 -12.88 2.43
N LEU A 94 24.84 -13.83 1.73
CA LEU A 94 24.23 -14.61 0.66
C LEU A 94 23.23 -15.63 1.19
N ALA A 95 23.52 -16.25 2.34
CA ALA A 95 22.73 -17.32 2.95
C ALA A 95 21.25 -16.96 3.14
N LYS A 96 20.94 -15.70 3.50
CA LYS A 96 19.56 -15.25 3.73
C LYS A 96 18.71 -15.15 2.45
N PHE A 97 19.32 -15.19 1.28
CA PHE A 97 18.66 -14.99 -0.02
C PHE A 97 18.59 -16.25 -0.89
N ILE A 98 19.00 -17.41 -0.35
CA ILE A 98 19.00 -18.69 -1.07
C ILE A 98 18.06 -19.74 -0.45
N SER A 99 17.20 -19.31 0.48
CA SER A 99 16.30 -20.19 1.24
C SER A 99 15.25 -20.91 0.37
N ASP A 100 14.87 -20.31 -0.76
CA ASP A 100 13.75 -20.74 -1.59
C ASP A 100 14.24 -21.31 -2.93
N GLY A 101 15.46 -21.88 -2.93
CA GLY A 101 16.09 -22.50 -4.08
C GLY A 101 16.66 -21.51 -5.10
N GLN A 102 16.94 -20.27 -4.70
CA GLN A 102 17.59 -19.31 -5.57
C GLN A 102 19.02 -19.78 -5.94
N PRO A 103 19.46 -19.60 -7.20
CA PRO A 103 20.80 -19.99 -7.63
C PRO A 103 21.88 -19.09 -6.99
N PRO A 104 22.79 -19.63 -6.14
CA PRO A 104 23.71 -18.80 -5.32
C PRO A 104 24.61 -17.88 -6.15
N LYS A 105 25.11 -18.36 -7.30
CA LYS A 105 25.95 -17.57 -8.21
C LYS A 105 25.21 -16.37 -8.80
N THR A 106 23.92 -16.52 -9.10
CA THR A 106 23.10 -15.43 -9.65
C THR A 106 22.77 -14.41 -8.56
N ILE A 107 22.44 -14.89 -7.35
CA ILE A 107 22.16 -14.02 -6.20
C ILE A 107 23.40 -13.22 -5.81
N GLY A 108 24.59 -13.81 -5.78
CA GLY A 108 25.82 -13.06 -5.49
C GLY A 108 26.06 -11.92 -6.49
N LYS A 109 25.86 -12.17 -7.79
CA LYS A 109 25.99 -11.13 -8.82
C LYS A 109 24.91 -10.04 -8.67
N LEU A 110 23.68 -10.42 -8.37
CA LEU A 110 22.58 -9.47 -8.17
C LEU A 110 22.81 -8.63 -6.92
N LEU A 111 23.24 -9.24 -5.81
CA LEU A 111 23.48 -8.54 -4.55
C LEU A 111 24.58 -7.48 -4.71
N ASN A 112 25.69 -7.81 -5.37
CA ASN A 112 26.74 -6.83 -5.67
C ASN A 112 26.22 -5.63 -6.50
N ARG A 113 25.27 -5.88 -7.42
CA ARG A 113 24.66 -4.79 -8.20
C ARG A 113 23.70 -3.95 -7.36
N VAL A 114 22.87 -4.61 -6.53
CA VAL A 114 21.94 -3.94 -5.61
C VAL A 114 22.71 -3.06 -4.62
N GLU A 115 23.78 -3.57 -4.01
CA GLU A 115 24.65 -2.80 -3.12
C GLU A 115 25.28 -1.59 -3.83
N GLY A 116 25.58 -1.69 -5.12
CA GLY A 116 26.11 -0.56 -5.90
C GLY A 116 25.10 0.54 -6.26
N ILE A 117 23.79 0.28 -6.13
CA ILE A 117 22.72 1.25 -6.46
C ILE A 117 21.90 1.69 -5.24
N CYS A 118 21.97 0.95 -4.15
CA CYS A 118 21.29 1.27 -2.90
C CYS A 118 22.09 2.30 -2.10
N SER A 119 21.39 3.24 -1.46
CA SER A 119 22.03 4.11 -0.46
C SER A 119 22.42 3.31 0.79
N GLU A 120 23.32 3.83 1.61
CA GLU A 120 23.80 3.16 2.84
C GLU A 120 22.68 2.76 3.81
N SER A 121 21.55 3.46 3.78
CA SER A 121 20.36 3.24 4.61
C SER A 121 19.22 2.55 3.86
N GLU A 122 19.51 1.91 2.72
CA GLU A 122 18.58 1.06 1.98
C GLU A 122 19.07 -0.40 2.05
N SER A 123 18.18 -1.31 2.45
CA SER A 123 18.54 -2.71 2.70
C SER A 123 17.69 -3.69 1.88
N PRO A 124 18.31 -4.67 1.18
CA PRO A 124 17.57 -5.72 0.49
C PRO A 124 16.98 -6.72 1.48
N GLN A 125 15.69 -7.01 1.31
CA GLN A 125 14.89 -7.90 2.16
C GLN A 125 14.62 -9.24 1.51
N TYR A 126 14.35 -9.24 0.21
CA TYR A 126 14.09 -10.47 -0.52
C TYR A 126 14.50 -10.35 -1.99
N ILE A 127 14.97 -11.46 -2.56
CA ILE A 127 15.37 -11.56 -3.97
C ILE A 127 14.73 -12.81 -4.57
N ALA A 128 13.99 -12.63 -5.66
CA ALA A 128 13.52 -13.74 -6.49
C ALA A 128 14.12 -13.66 -7.89
N VAL A 129 14.41 -14.82 -8.46
CA VAL A 129 15.03 -14.96 -9.78
C VAL A 129 14.13 -15.80 -10.65
N GLN A 130 13.93 -15.35 -11.88
CA GLN A 130 13.17 -16.07 -12.87
C GLN A 130 13.81 -17.43 -13.17
N HIS A 131 12.97 -18.45 -13.36
CA HIS A 131 13.44 -19.78 -13.72
C HIS A 131 12.88 -20.19 -15.10
N LEU A 132 13.63 -19.84 -16.15
CA LEU A 132 13.40 -20.36 -17.49
C LEU A 132 14.56 -21.27 -17.93
N PRO A 133 14.24 -22.35 -18.66
CA PRO A 133 15.26 -23.16 -19.32
C PRO A 133 16.11 -22.31 -20.27
N SER A 134 17.42 -22.55 -20.29
CA SER A 134 18.37 -22.00 -21.28
C SER A 134 18.56 -20.47 -21.26
N VAL A 135 18.08 -19.76 -20.25
CA VAL A 135 18.32 -18.32 -20.09
C VAL A 135 19.55 -18.07 -19.22
N MET A 136 20.61 -17.52 -19.82
CA MET A 136 21.88 -17.23 -19.12
C MET A 136 21.77 -16.04 -18.14
N SER A 137 20.86 -15.11 -18.42
CA SER A 137 20.62 -13.91 -17.61
C SER A 137 19.11 -13.79 -17.36
N PRO A 138 18.59 -14.44 -16.30
CA PRO A 138 17.17 -14.36 -15.98
C PRO A 138 16.79 -12.98 -15.46
N ASP A 139 15.52 -12.61 -15.62
CA ASP A 139 14.97 -11.46 -14.92
C ASP A 139 14.94 -11.71 -13.40
N ALA A 140 14.96 -10.65 -12.61
CA ALA A 140 14.93 -10.76 -11.16
C ALA A 140 14.12 -9.62 -10.55
N ILE A 141 13.53 -9.89 -9.39
CA ILE A 141 12.88 -8.87 -8.56
C ILE A 141 13.55 -8.84 -7.18
N VAL A 142 13.81 -7.63 -6.71
CA VAL A 142 14.42 -7.34 -5.42
C VAL A 142 13.48 -6.42 -4.66
N LEU A 143 13.15 -6.82 -3.43
CA LEU A 143 12.41 -5.97 -2.49
C LEU A 143 13.40 -5.37 -1.51
N THR A 144 13.44 -4.05 -1.42
CA THR A 144 14.18 -3.32 -0.37
C THR A 144 13.21 -2.75 0.66
N ASP A 145 13.71 -2.04 1.66
CA ASP A 145 12.90 -1.22 2.59
C ASP A 145 12.35 0.06 1.96
N ARG A 146 12.82 0.46 0.78
CA ARG A 146 12.40 1.70 0.12
C ARG A 146 11.62 1.50 -1.16
N ARG A 147 11.93 0.46 -1.92
CA ARG A 147 11.39 0.27 -3.27
C ARG A 147 11.38 -1.20 -3.69
N VAL A 148 10.61 -1.44 -4.73
CA VAL A 148 10.67 -2.64 -5.55
C VAL A 148 11.59 -2.38 -6.72
N ILE A 149 12.56 -3.26 -6.96
CA ILE A 149 13.51 -3.15 -8.08
C ILE A 149 13.35 -4.38 -8.97
N ILE A 150 13.13 -4.17 -10.26
CA ILE A 150 12.99 -5.23 -11.26
C ILE A 150 14.15 -5.10 -12.26
N PHE A 151 14.98 -6.14 -12.29
CA PHE A 151 16.04 -6.29 -13.26
C PHE A 151 15.53 -7.07 -14.47
N ARG A 152 15.59 -6.43 -15.64
CA ARG A 152 15.19 -6.99 -16.92
C ARG A 152 16.39 -7.22 -17.83
N SER A 153 16.63 -8.46 -18.18
CA SER A 153 17.70 -8.82 -19.09
C SER A 153 17.35 -8.40 -20.51
N LYS A 154 18.33 -7.85 -21.22
CA LYS A 154 18.27 -7.42 -22.63
C LYS A 154 19.35 -8.18 -23.41
N ALA A 155 19.26 -8.13 -24.74
CA ALA A 155 20.22 -8.77 -25.62
C ALA A 155 21.66 -8.27 -25.36
N LEU A 156 22.63 -9.18 -25.53
CA LEU A 156 24.07 -8.95 -25.37
C LEU A 156 24.48 -8.62 -23.92
N GLY A 157 23.83 -9.26 -22.93
CA GLY A 157 24.19 -9.09 -21.52
C GLY A 157 23.84 -7.72 -20.94
N ARG A 158 23.14 -6.86 -21.69
CA ARG A 158 22.60 -5.61 -21.19
C ARG A 158 21.46 -5.89 -20.21
N MET A 159 21.26 -4.99 -19.26
CA MET A 159 20.19 -5.09 -18.28
C MET A 159 19.52 -3.73 -18.14
N ASN A 160 18.19 -3.73 -18.12
CA ASN A 160 17.39 -2.57 -17.77
C ASN A 160 16.94 -2.75 -16.32
N MET A 161 16.96 -1.66 -15.55
CA MET A 161 16.46 -1.63 -14.19
C MET A 161 15.25 -0.71 -14.16
N VAL A 162 14.16 -1.22 -13.60
CA VAL A 162 12.98 -0.42 -13.28
C VAL A 162 12.76 -0.51 -11.78
N ASP A 163 12.53 0.62 -11.13
CA ASP A 163 12.20 0.65 -9.72
C ASP A 163 10.96 1.50 -9.41
N VAL A 164 10.23 1.08 -8.38
CA VAL A 164 9.01 1.73 -7.88
C VAL A 164 9.15 1.90 -6.38
N GLN A 165 9.15 3.14 -5.89
CA GLN A 165 9.19 3.41 -4.45
C GLN A 165 7.96 2.84 -3.77
N TRP A 166 8.09 2.31 -2.55
CA TRP A 166 6.95 1.79 -1.81
C TRP A 166 5.87 2.86 -1.59
N MET A 167 6.27 4.12 -1.45
CA MET A 167 5.33 5.26 -1.42
C MET A 167 4.55 5.45 -2.71
N ASP A 168 5.01 4.90 -3.83
CA ASP A 168 4.34 4.95 -5.12
C ASP A 168 3.69 3.62 -5.50
N VAL A 169 3.88 2.54 -4.75
CA VAL A 169 3.20 1.25 -4.98
C VAL A 169 1.74 1.33 -4.51
N SER A 170 0.81 1.09 -5.43
CA SER A 170 -0.62 1.03 -5.15
C SER A 170 -1.13 -0.38 -4.88
N ASN A 171 -0.50 -1.40 -5.47
CA ASN A 171 -0.86 -2.80 -5.30
C ASN A 171 0.34 -3.69 -5.70
N ILE A 172 0.59 -4.74 -4.93
CA ILE A 172 1.41 -5.88 -5.35
C ILE A 172 0.56 -7.16 -5.37
N HIS A 173 0.59 -7.90 -6.48
CA HIS A 173 -0.25 -9.08 -6.65
C HIS A 173 0.54 -10.27 -7.21
N VAL A 174 0.17 -11.47 -6.76
CA VAL A 174 0.73 -12.74 -7.25
C VAL A 174 -0.35 -13.60 -7.88
N LYS A 175 -0.04 -14.17 -9.04
CA LYS A 175 -0.87 -15.15 -9.74
C LYS A 175 -0.06 -16.43 -9.94
N GLU A 176 -0.48 -17.52 -9.31
CA GLU A 176 0.15 -18.83 -9.50
C GLU A 176 -0.45 -19.53 -10.72
N GLY A 177 0.39 -19.86 -11.70
CA GLY A 177 0.06 -20.67 -12.85
C GLY A 177 0.58 -22.11 -12.73
N VAL A 178 0.48 -22.87 -13.82
CA VAL A 178 0.99 -24.25 -13.86
C VAL A 178 2.52 -24.26 -13.92
N VAL A 179 3.11 -23.47 -14.82
CA VAL A 179 4.56 -23.46 -15.13
C VAL A 179 5.38 -22.62 -14.14
N GLY A 180 4.74 -21.68 -13.44
CA GLY A 180 5.37 -20.78 -12.49
C GLY A 180 4.36 -19.80 -11.91
N ALA A 181 4.85 -18.73 -11.30
CA ALA A 181 4.02 -17.63 -10.83
C ALA A 181 4.39 -16.33 -11.52
N SER A 182 3.41 -15.45 -11.63
CA SER A 182 3.55 -14.08 -12.11
C SER A 182 3.34 -13.12 -10.96
N LEU A 183 4.22 -12.16 -10.81
CA LEU A 183 4.09 -11.10 -9.82
C LEU A 183 3.93 -9.76 -10.55
N THR A 184 2.95 -8.98 -10.12
CA THR A 184 2.61 -7.69 -10.71
C THR A 184 2.69 -6.59 -9.66
N VAL A 185 3.39 -5.50 -9.98
CA VAL A 185 3.52 -4.29 -9.17
C VAL A 185 2.83 -3.17 -9.92
N THR A 186 1.86 -2.54 -9.28
CA THR A 186 1.14 -1.38 -9.84
C THR A 186 1.53 -0.14 -9.08
N GLY A 187 1.90 0.92 -9.80
CA GLY A 187 2.16 2.24 -9.25
C GLY A 187 0.88 3.07 -9.09
N LEU A 188 0.93 4.11 -8.26
CA LEU A 188 -0.14 5.10 -8.10
C LEU A 188 -0.38 5.89 -9.39
N ASN A 189 0.64 6.03 -10.23
CA ASN A 189 0.56 6.64 -11.56
C ASN A 189 -0.08 5.72 -12.63
N GLY A 190 -0.50 4.50 -12.26
CA GLY A 190 -1.06 3.50 -13.18
C GLY A 190 -0.02 2.72 -13.99
N HIS A 191 1.28 2.95 -13.78
CA HIS A 191 2.33 2.12 -14.36
C HIS A 191 2.28 0.71 -13.78
N VAL A 192 2.39 -0.31 -14.62
CA VAL A 192 2.31 -1.72 -14.22
C VAL A 192 3.56 -2.43 -14.67
N GLU A 193 4.21 -3.11 -13.71
CA GLU A 193 5.33 -3.98 -14.01
C GLU A 193 5.04 -5.42 -13.59
N THR A 194 5.32 -6.35 -14.51
CA THR A 194 5.11 -7.77 -14.29
C THR A 194 6.42 -8.52 -14.48
N ILE A 195 6.64 -9.52 -13.62
CA ILE A 195 7.67 -10.55 -13.77
C ILE A 195 6.99 -11.92 -13.74
N ASP A 196 7.17 -12.68 -14.81
CA ASP A 196 6.59 -14.02 -14.99
C ASP A 196 7.60 -15.12 -14.69
N HIS A 197 7.15 -16.38 -14.62
CA HIS A 197 8.03 -17.56 -14.46
C HIS A 197 8.90 -17.52 -13.21
N LEU A 198 8.40 -16.91 -12.13
CA LEU A 198 9.02 -17.06 -10.82
C LEU A 198 8.72 -18.46 -10.26
N PRO A 199 9.70 -19.14 -9.63
CA PRO A 199 9.42 -20.30 -8.81
C PRO A 199 8.35 -19.97 -7.76
N LYS A 200 7.34 -20.84 -7.61
CA LYS A 200 6.19 -20.57 -6.71
C LYS A 200 6.60 -20.26 -5.26
N PRO A 201 7.56 -20.98 -4.63
CA PRO A 201 8.02 -20.63 -3.29
C PRO A 201 8.56 -19.19 -3.23
N GLN A 202 9.35 -18.80 -4.23
CA GLN A 202 9.91 -17.45 -4.30
C GLN A 202 8.82 -16.39 -4.50
N ALA A 203 7.87 -16.63 -5.39
CA ALA A 203 6.76 -15.70 -5.63
C ALA A 203 5.88 -15.49 -4.39
N ARG A 204 5.65 -16.54 -3.59
CA ARG A 204 4.93 -16.43 -2.31
C ARG A 204 5.71 -15.57 -1.30
N SER A 205 7.02 -15.77 -1.21
CA SER A 205 7.88 -14.98 -0.33
C SER A 205 7.95 -13.50 -0.76
N VAL A 206 8.07 -13.23 -2.06
CA VAL A 206 7.97 -11.85 -2.60
C VAL A 206 6.63 -11.23 -2.25
N TYR A 207 5.53 -11.96 -2.47
CA TYR A 207 4.19 -11.46 -2.15
C TYR A 207 4.01 -11.18 -0.65
N ARG A 208 4.49 -12.07 0.23
CA ARG A 208 4.43 -11.88 1.69
C ARG A 208 5.17 -10.61 2.12
N VAL A 209 6.43 -10.46 1.71
CA VAL A 209 7.26 -9.30 2.07
C VAL A 209 6.71 -8.03 1.43
N GLY A 210 6.25 -8.12 0.17
CA GLY A 210 5.70 -6.99 -0.54
C GLY A 210 4.38 -6.49 0.01
N GLN A 211 3.47 -7.39 0.41
CA GLN A 211 2.21 -7.01 1.05
C GLN A 211 2.43 -6.30 2.39
N GLU A 212 3.36 -6.83 3.20
CA GLU A 212 3.73 -6.18 4.47
C GLU A 212 4.22 -4.74 4.24
N ARG A 213 5.07 -4.52 3.23
CA ARG A 213 5.57 -3.18 2.88
C ARG A 213 4.50 -2.28 2.26
N GLU A 214 3.63 -2.82 1.42
CA GLU A 214 2.49 -2.09 0.85
C GLU A 214 1.55 -1.61 1.96
N GLU A 215 1.22 -2.48 2.92
CA GLU A 215 0.37 -2.15 4.07
C GLU A 215 0.99 -1.05 4.93
N GLN A 216 2.27 -1.18 5.31
CA GLN A 216 3.01 -0.15 6.05
C GLN A 216 2.94 1.21 5.34
N MET A 217 3.14 1.25 4.01
CA MET A 217 3.07 2.50 3.27
C MET A 217 1.65 3.03 3.10
N ARG A 218 0.64 2.16 3.02
CA ARG A 218 -0.77 2.58 2.98
C ARG A 218 -1.15 3.27 4.29
N GLU A 219 -0.75 2.70 5.42
CA GLU A 219 -0.95 3.30 6.73
C GLU A 219 -0.18 4.60 6.87
N PHE A 220 1.09 4.64 6.44
CA PHE A 220 1.91 5.85 6.46
C PHE A 220 1.26 7.00 5.66
N ARG A 221 0.77 6.72 4.44
CA ARG A 221 0.02 7.72 3.64
C ARG A 221 -1.24 8.18 4.34
N ARG A 222 -1.98 7.27 5.00
CA ARG A 222 -3.19 7.62 5.74
C ARG A 222 -2.88 8.55 6.92
N SER A 223 -1.84 8.23 7.70
CA SER A 223 -1.42 9.02 8.85
C SER A 223 -0.92 10.40 8.42
N ARG A 224 -0.07 10.47 7.38
CA ARG A 224 0.39 11.73 6.82
C ARG A 224 -0.75 12.61 6.33
N LYS A 225 -1.70 12.02 5.60
CA LYS A 225 -2.87 12.77 5.11
C LYS A 225 -3.71 13.31 6.27
N MET A 226 -3.95 12.52 7.32
CA MET A 226 -4.71 12.97 8.49
C MET A 226 -3.99 14.09 9.26
N GLU A 227 -2.66 14.03 9.35
CA GLU A 227 -1.85 15.10 9.96
C GLU A 227 -1.84 16.37 9.11
N GLU A 228 -1.68 16.24 7.79
CA GLU A 228 -1.78 17.35 6.85
C GLU A 228 -3.16 18.01 6.90
N ASP A 229 -4.24 17.21 6.92
CA ASP A 229 -5.62 17.70 7.06
C ASP A 229 -5.84 18.39 8.43
N ARG A 230 -5.26 17.85 9.52
CA ARG A 230 -5.32 18.47 10.86
C ARG A 230 -4.58 19.80 10.90
N ASN A 231 -3.41 19.88 10.29
CA ASN A 231 -2.61 21.09 10.21
C ASN A 231 -3.30 22.14 9.32
N ALA A 232 -3.88 21.72 8.19
CA ALA A 232 -4.66 22.58 7.30
C ALA A 232 -5.90 23.14 8.01
N ALA A 233 -6.63 22.32 8.78
CA ALA A 233 -7.78 22.76 9.56
C ALA A 233 -7.40 23.69 10.72
N SER A 234 -6.21 23.49 11.32
CA SER A 234 -5.70 24.31 12.44
C SER A 234 -5.19 25.69 11.98
N GLN A 235 -4.90 25.87 10.69
CA GLN A 235 -4.53 27.16 10.09
C GLN A 235 -5.75 27.97 9.60
N VAL A 236 -6.97 27.43 9.74
CA VAL A 236 -8.18 28.24 9.65
C VAL A 236 -8.22 29.09 10.92
N ASN A 237 -7.74 30.33 10.78
CA ASN A 237 -7.90 31.37 11.78
C ASN A 237 -9.41 31.55 11.98
N VAL A 238 -9.98 30.83 12.94
CA VAL A 238 -11.34 31.09 13.39
C VAL A 238 -11.25 32.46 14.02
N ASN A 239 -11.57 33.49 13.23
CA ASN A 239 -11.95 34.78 13.75
C ASN A 239 -13.30 34.60 14.47
N THR A 240 -13.32 33.77 15.52
CA THR A 240 -14.16 33.97 16.68
C THR A 240 -13.54 35.16 17.40
N SER A 241 -13.59 36.32 16.76
CA SER A 241 -13.98 37.51 17.46
C SER A 241 -15.48 37.38 17.75
N VAL A 242 -15.86 36.38 18.56
CA VAL A 242 -16.65 36.74 19.72
C VAL A 242 -15.60 37.31 20.66
N ALA A 243 -15.21 38.56 20.38
CA ALA A 243 -15.03 39.46 21.48
C ALA A 243 -16.31 39.25 22.29
N ALA A 244 -16.21 38.59 23.44
CA ALA A 244 -17.14 38.94 24.49
C ALA A 244 -17.03 40.47 24.52
N PRO A 245 -18.09 41.23 24.17
CA PRO A 245 -18.06 42.61 24.58
C PRO A 245 -17.81 42.49 26.08
N VAL A 246 -16.77 43.16 26.56
CA VAL A 246 -16.81 43.69 27.91
C VAL A 246 -18.05 44.57 27.88
N ALA A 247 -19.19 43.94 28.14
CA ALA A 247 -20.46 44.58 28.20
C ALA A 247 -20.31 45.47 29.42
N SER A 248 -20.12 46.76 29.19
CA SER A 248 -20.88 47.74 29.96
C SER A 248 -22.26 47.13 30.13
N ALA A 249 -22.59 46.80 31.38
CA ALA A 249 -23.84 46.14 31.75
C ALA A 249 -24.95 46.67 30.83
N PRO A 250 -25.59 45.80 30.00
CA PRO A 250 -26.58 46.28 29.05
C PRO A 250 -27.64 47.05 29.82
N ASP A 251 -28.01 48.22 29.29
CA ASP A 251 -29.02 49.10 29.87
C ASP A 251 -30.22 48.24 30.30
N PRO A 252 -30.72 48.35 31.55
CA PRO A 252 -31.79 47.50 32.04
C PRO A 252 -33.01 47.45 31.10
N MET A 253 -33.25 48.49 30.31
CA MET A 253 -34.28 48.48 29.26
C MET A 253 -34.01 47.49 28.10
N GLU A 254 -32.76 47.34 27.67
CA GLU A 254 -32.39 46.34 26.65
C GLU A 254 -32.55 44.92 27.18
N ARG A 255 -32.21 44.68 28.45
CA ARG A 255 -32.39 43.38 29.10
C ARG A 255 -33.86 42.97 29.13
N LEU A 256 -34.76 43.90 29.45
CA LEU A 256 -36.21 43.67 29.44
C LEU A 256 -36.73 43.35 28.03
N SER A 257 -36.22 44.04 26.99
CA SER A 257 -36.63 43.77 25.60
C SER A 257 -36.24 42.37 25.13
N LYS A 258 -35.02 41.92 25.47
CA LYS A 258 -34.52 40.59 25.14
C LYS A 258 -35.26 39.49 25.90
N LEU A 259 -35.57 39.74 27.18
CA LEU A 259 -36.37 38.83 28.01
C LEU A 259 -37.76 38.59 27.41
N LYS A 260 -38.39 39.64 26.88
CA LYS A 260 -39.71 39.55 26.23
C LYS A 260 -39.62 38.74 24.92
N THR A 261 -38.58 38.95 24.10
CA THR A 261 -38.37 38.14 22.89
C THR A 261 -38.20 36.66 23.20
N MET A 262 -37.54 36.32 24.31
CA MET A 262 -37.39 34.92 24.75
C MET A 262 -38.73 34.30 25.19
N LEU A 263 -39.61 35.08 25.84
CA LEU A 263 -40.96 34.65 26.18
C LEU A 263 -41.81 34.46 24.91
N ASP A 264 -41.79 35.42 24.00
CA ASP A 264 -42.57 35.40 22.75
C ASP A 264 -42.12 34.27 21.80
N SER A 265 -40.86 33.85 21.89
CA SER A 265 -40.31 32.71 21.15
C SER A 265 -40.48 31.36 21.86
N GLY A 266 -41.07 31.34 23.06
CA GLY A 266 -41.29 30.12 23.84
C GLY A 266 -40.01 29.49 24.40
N LEU A 267 -38.92 30.25 24.49
CA LEU A 267 -37.64 29.80 25.06
C LEU A 267 -37.66 29.80 26.60
N ILE A 268 -38.57 30.57 27.21
CA ILE A 268 -38.76 30.67 28.66
C ILE A 268 -40.25 30.70 28.99
N GLU A 269 -40.59 30.32 30.24
CA GLU A 269 -41.96 30.36 30.72
C GLU A 269 -42.31 31.73 31.32
N GLN A 270 -43.61 32.00 31.46
CA GLN A 270 -44.13 33.25 32.02
C GLN A 270 -43.58 33.53 33.44
N ALA A 271 -43.43 32.49 34.26
CA ALA A 271 -42.88 32.60 35.60
C ALA A 271 -41.41 33.04 35.62
N ASP A 272 -40.59 32.52 34.70
CA ASP A 272 -39.18 32.89 34.56
C ASP A 272 -39.02 34.33 34.06
N PHE A 273 -39.92 34.76 33.17
CA PHE A 273 -39.98 36.12 32.68
C PHE A 273 -40.30 37.10 33.82
N ASP A 274 -41.33 36.83 34.63
CA ASP A 274 -41.75 37.74 35.69
C ASP A 274 -40.71 37.84 36.82
N ALA A 275 -40.06 36.72 37.18
CA ALA A 275 -38.98 36.71 38.17
C ALA A 275 -37.77 37.56 37.75
N ARG A 276 -37.29 37.38 36.50
CA ARG A 276 -36.13 38.13 35.97
C ARG A 276 -36.47 39.60 35.65
N LYS A 277 -37.71 39.89 35.27
CA LYS A 277 -38.20 41.26 35.10
C LYS A 277 -38.18 42.04 36.41
N ALA A 278 -38.60 41.42 37.52
CA ALA A 278 -38.58 42.05 38.84
C ALA A 278 -37.15 42.35 39.29
N GLU A 279 -36.21 41.45 39.03
CA GLU A 279 -34.77 41.63 39.30
C GLU A 279 -34.20 42.83 38.52
N ILE A 280 -34.46 42.91 37.21
CA ILE A 280 -33.96 44.01 36.36
C ILE A 280 -34.58 45.36 36.74
N LEU A 281 -35.87 45.38 37.12
CA LEU A 281 -36.54 46.61 37.58
C LEU A 281 -36.04 47.08 38.95
N SER A 282 -35.42 46.20 39.75
CA SER A 282 -34.80 46.59 41.02
C SER A 282 -33.40 47.20 40.86
N GLU A 283 -32.78 47.04 39.67
CA GLU A 283 -31.49 47.63 39.30
C GLU A 283 -31.63 49.06 38.71
N ILE A 284 -32.85 49.54 38.44
CA ILE A 284 -33.19 50.89 37.96
C ILE A 284 -33.56 51.79 39.14
#